data_AF-A0A183FXG0-F1
#
_entry.id   AF-A0A183FXG0-F1
#
_cell.length_a   1.000
_cell.length_b   1.000
_cell.length_c   1.000
_cell.angle_alpha   90.00
_cell.angle_beta   90.00
_cell.angle_gamma   90.00
#
_symmetry.space_group_name_H-M   'P 1'
#
loop_
_entity.id
_entity.type
_entity.pdbx_description
1 polymer ?
#
loop_
_entity_poly.entity_id
_entity_poly.type
_entity_poly.pdbx_seq_one_letter_code
_entity_poly.pdbx_strand_id
1 'polypeptide(L)' 'MKWWRLKKKEAAVISRIRLPTVTIVDETWKDATNATTRATRFELGTTKPGRRWVDKQAWLWTGDVREKVLEKKRRIHR' A
#
# COMPACT_ATOMS: atom_id res chain seq x y z
N MET A 1 4.38 1.08 3.66
CA MET A 1 3.06 1.69 3.40
C MET A 1 2.05 0.60 3.03
N LYS A 2 0.74 0.85 3.16
CA LYS A 2 -0.30 -0.13 2.78
C LYS A 2 -0.59 -0.10 1.27
N TRP A 3 0.34 -0.61 0.47
CA TRP A 3 0.27 -0.61 -0.99
C TRP A 3 -1.02 -1.23 -1.56
N TRP A 4 -1.59 -2.23 -0.87
CA TRP A 4 -2.87 -2.84 -1.25
C TRP A 4 -4.09 -1.90 -1.24
N ARG A 5 -3.96 -0.70 -0.66
CA ARG A 5 -5.01 0.34 -0.70
C ARG A 5 -4.87 1.29 -1.89
N LEU A 6 -3.75 1.25 -2.63
CA LEU A 6 -3.47 2.20 -3.71
C LEU A 6 -4.55 2.15 -4.80
N LYS A 7 -4.92 0.96 -5.30
CA LYS A 7 -5.96 0.80 -6.32
C LYS A 7 -7.31 1.43 -5.96
N LYS A 8 -7.63 1.58 -4.67
CA LYS A 8 -8.88 2.21 -4.20
C LYS A 8 -8.75 3.70 -3.91
N LYS A 9 -7.53 4.20 -3.72
CA LYS A 9 -7.24 5.56 -3.24
C LYS A 9 -6.34 6.36 -4.17
N GLU A 10 -6.09 5.85 -5.38
CA GLU A 10 -5.18 6.44 -6.35
C GLU A 10 -5.52 7.90 -6.65
N ALA A 11 -6.78 8.20 -6.98
CA ALA A 11 -7.23 9.57 -7.22
C ALA A 11 -7.01 10.50 -6.00
N ALA A 12 -7.18 10.00 -4.77
CA ALA A 12 -6.96 10.78 -3.56
C ALA A 12 -5.47 11.01 -3.25
N VAL A 13 -4.60 10.08 -3.66
CA VAL A 13 -3.15 10.25 -3.60
C VAL A 13 -2.72 11.30 -4.62
N ILE A 14 -3.18 11.17 -5.87
CA ILE A 14 -2.84 12.09 -6.97
C ILE A 14 -3.31 13.51 -6.66
N SER A 15 -4.54 13.69 -6.17
CA SER A 15 -5.07 15.03 -5.84
C SER A 15 -4.31 15.75 -4.73
N ARG A 16 -3.53 15.02 -3.92
CA ARG A 16 -2.70 15.59 -2.85
C ARG A 16 -1.27 15.88 -3.24
N ILE A 17 -0.82 15.34 -4.37
CA ILE A 17 0.52 15.65 -4.87
C ILE A 17 0.46 17.07 -5.43
N ARG A 18 1.10 17.99 -4.70
CA ARG A 18 1.34 19.36 -5.18
C ARG A 18 2.77 19.42 -5.64
N LEU A 19 2.97 19.64 -6.94
CA LEU A 19 4.29 19.82 -7.52
C LEU A 19 4.64 21.31 -7.58
N PRO A 20 5.86 21.69 -7.19
CA PRO A 20 6.34 23.05 -7.39
C PRO A 20 6.65 23.32 -8.87
N THR A 21 6.70 24.60 -9.23
CA THR A 21 7.19 25.04 -10.54
C THR A 21 8.65 24.62 -10.70
N VAL A 22 8.98 23.98 -11.82
CA VAL A 22 10.32 23.45 -12.07
C VAL A 22 11.31 24.59 -12.31
N THR A 23 12.21 24.83 -11.35
CA THR A 23 13.30 25.82 -11.47
C THR A 23 14.66 25.15 -11.62
N ILE A 24 14.93 24.13 -10.81
CA ILE A 24 16.15 23.32 -10.83
C ILE A 24 15.75 21.86 -10.81
N VAL A 25 16.20 21.09 -11.81
CA VAL A 25 15.72 19.73 -12.08
C VAL A 25 15.93 18.80 -10.87
N ASP A 26 17.13 18.77 -10.28
CA ASP A 26 17.45 17.85 -9.17
C ASP A 26 16.62 18.12 -7.92
N GLU A 27 16.53 19.40 -7.53
CA GLU A 27 15.75 19.84 -6.37
C GLU A 27 14.24 19.59 -6.56
N THR A 28 13.74 19.88 -7.76
CA THR A 28 12.34 19.62 -8.14
C THR A 28 12.02 18.11 -8.08
N TRP A 29 12.93 17.25 -8.55
CA TRP A 29 12.75 15.79 -8.48
C TRP A 29 12.71 15.28 -7.04
N LYS A 30 13.58 15.82 -6.18
CA LYS A 30 13.60 15.49 -4.75
C LYS A 30 12.29 15.90 -4.07
N ASP A 31 11.79 17.09 -4.38
CA ASP A 31 10.53 17.61 -3.84
C ASP A 31 9.32 16.84 -4.35
N ALA A 32 9.28 16.50 -5.64
CA ALA A 32 8.24 15.66 -6.22
C ALA A 32 8.18 14.27 -5.55
N THR A 33 9.35 13.69 -5.30
CA THR A 33 9.49 12.39 -4.61
C THR A 33 9.01 12.49 -3.16
N ASN A 34 9.34 13.58 -2.47
CA ASN A 34 8.92 13.81 -1.10
C ASN A 34 7.41 14.06 -0.99
N ALA A 35 6.84 14.88 -1.89
CA ALA A 35 5.41 15.14 -1.98
C ALA A 35 4.61 13.86 -2.22
N THR A 36 5.08 13.02 -3.15
CA THR A 36 4.51 11.70 -3.44
C THR A 36 4.57 10.79 -2.22
N THR A 37 5.73 10.72 -1.55
CA THR A 37 5.91 9.92 -0.34
C THR A 37 4.97 10.36 0.78
N ARG A 38 4.81 11.68 0.97
CA ARG A 38 3.94 12.25 2.01
C ARG A 38 2.46 12.01 1.72
N ALA A 39 2.00 12.24 0.49
CA ALA A 39 0.64 11.97 0.06
C ALA A 39 0.29 10.48 0.24
N THR A 40 1.19 9.59 -0.17
CA THR A 40 1.01 8.14 -0.05
C THR A 40 0.98 7.69 1.41
N ARG A 41 1.85 8.24 2.28
CA ARG A 41 1.81 7.96 3.74
C ARG A 41 0.52 8.41 4.38
N PHE A 42 0.01 9.59 3.99
CA PHE A 42 -1.23 10.12 4.55
C PHE A 42 -2.43 9.29 4.10
N GLU A 43 -2.57 9.01 2.80
CA GLU A 43 -3.76 8.34 2.27
C GLU A 43 -3.79 6.83 2.54
N LEU A 44 -2.65 6.16 2.36
CA LEU A 44 -2.54 4.71 2.51
C LEU A 44 -2.18 4.30 3.94
N GLY A 45 -1.61 5.21 4.72
CA GLY A 45 -1.10 4.95 6.06
C GLY A 45 0.28 4.31 6.05
N THR A 46 1.04 4.58 7.11
CA THR A 46 2.32 3.93 7.38
C THR A 46 2.09 2.50 7.89
N THR A 47 2.84 1.55 7.36
CA THR A 47 2.96 0.21 7.99
C THR A 47 4.15 0.26 8.92
N LYS A 48 3.99 -0.24 10.15
CA LYS A 48 5.10 -0.41 11.09
C LYS A 48 6.13 -1.34 10.44
N PRO A 49 7.38 -0.87 10.20
CA PRO A 49 8.43 -1.76 9.72
C PRO A 49 8.61 -2.89 10.75
N GLY A 50 8.69 -4.14 10.28
CA GLY A 50 8.82 -5.32 11.13
C GLY A 50 7.57 -6.20 11.31
N ARG A 51 6.38 -5.81 10.82
CA ARG A 51 5.23 -6.73 10.76
C ARG A 51 5.27 -7.60 9.50
N ARG A 52 5.71 -8.86 9.65
CA ARG A 52 5.76 -9.96 8.66
C ARG A 52 4.39 -10.43 8.14
N TRP A 53 3.37 -9.58 8.16
CA TRP A 53 1.96 -9.94 7.92
C TRP A 53 1.42 -9.48 6.56
N VAL A 54 2.21 -8.72 5.79
CA VAL A 54 1.81 -8.25 4.46
C VAL A 54 1.81 -9.41 3.45
N ASP A 55 2.80 -10.31 3.50
CA ASP A 55 2.86 -11.47 2.60
C ASP A 55 1.70 -12.45 2.83
N LYS A 56 1.33 -12.72 4.09
CA LYS A 56 0.18 -13.59 4.41
C LYS A 56 -1.16 -13.00 3.95
N GLN A 57 -1.30 -11.67 3.99
CA GLN A 57 -2.47 -10.98 3.44
C GLN A 57 -2.49 -11.09 1.92
N ALA A 58 -1.34 -10.96 1.24
CA ALA A 58 -1.22 -11.14 -0.21
C ALA A 58 -1.59 -12.56 -0.66
N TRP A 59 -1.30 -13.58 0.15
CA TRP A 59 -1.67 -14.98 -0.14
C TRP A 59 -3.18 -15.25 -0.08
N LEU A 60 -3.94 -14.46 0.70
CA LEU A 60 -5.40 -14.61 0.84
C LEU A 60 -6.22 -13.96 -0.30
N TRP A 61 -5.56 -13.43 -1.35
CA TRP A 61 -6.24 -12.74 -2.46
C TRP A 61 -6.86 -13.70 -3.47
N THR A 62 -6.37 -14.93 -3.60
CA THR A 62 -6.97 -15.96 -4.44
C THR A 62 -8.06 -16.71 -3.68
N GLY A 63 -9.27 -16.77 -4.27
CA GLY A 63 -10.42 -17.48 -3.71
C GLY A 63 -10.06 -18.91 -3.29
N ASP A 64 -9.27 -19.60 -4.13
CA ASP A 64 -8.79 -20.96 -3.90
C ASP A 64 -7.96 -21.08 -2.61
N VAL A 65 -7.06 -20.12 -2.35
CA VAL A 65 -6.23 -20.12 -1.13
C VAL A 65 -7.09 -19.85 0.10
N ARG A 66 -8.09 -18.97 -0.03
CA ARG A 66 -9.03 -18.68 1.06
C ARG A 66 -9.88 -19.91 1.39
N GLU A 67 -10.33 -20.64 0.37
CA GLU A 67 -11.09 -21.88 0.51
C GLU A 67 -10.26 -22.99 1.15
N LYS A 68 -9.02 -23.21 0.69
CA LYS A 68 -8.09 -24.20 1.27
C LYS A 68 -7.76 -23.91 2.74
N VAL A 69 -7.63 -22.63 3.12
CA VAL A 69 -7.40 -22.25 4.52
C VAL A 69 -8.63 -22.54 5.38
N LEU A 70 -9.84 -22.27 4.87
CA LEU A 70 -11.09 -22.60 5.57
C LEU A 70 -11.27 -24.11 5.71
N GLU A 71 -10.97 -24.88 4.68
CA GLU A 71 -11.00 -26.35 4.71
C GLU A 71 -10.04 -26.89 5.78
N LYS A 72 -8.80 -26.39 5.83
CA LYS A 72 -7.84 -26.77 6.87
C LYS A 72 -8.33 -26.44 8.28
N LYS A 73 -8.95 -25.27 8.49
CA LYS A 73 -9.53 -24.91 9.80
C LYS A 73 -10.66 -25.84 10.21
N ARG A 74 -11.51 -26.26 9.26
CA ARG A 74 -12.60 -27.23 9.51
C ARG A 74 -12.05 -28.61 9.92
N ARG A 75 -10.92 -29.03 9.35
CA ARG A 75 -10.26 -30.30 9.72
C ARG A 75 -9.62 -30.31 11.11
N ILE A 76 -9.24 -29.15 11.65
CA ILE A 76 -8.60 -29.05 12.97
C ILE A 76 -9.63 -29.02 14.11
N HIS A 77 -10.87 -28.64 13.83
CA HIS A 77 -11.97 -28.62 14.80
C HIS A 77 -12.80 -29.92 14.79
N ARG A 78 -12.29 -30.98 14.15
CA ARG A 78 -12.86 -32.33 14.15
C ARG A 78 -11.89 -33.26 14.86
#